data_AF-A0A8C9AZC6-F1
#
_entry.id   AF-A0A8C9AZC6-F1
#
_cell.length_a   1.000
_cell.length_b   1.000
_cell.length_c   1.000
_cell.angle_alpha   90.00
_cell.angle_beta   90.00
_cell.angle_gamma   90.00
#
_symmetry.space_group_name_H-M   'P 1'
#
loop_
_entity.id
_entity.type
_entity.pdbx_description
1 polymer ?
#
loop_
_entity_poly.entity_id
_entity_poly.type
_entity_poly.pdbx_seq_one_letter_code
_entity_poly.pdbx_strand_id
1 'polypeptide(L)'
;METGLIGHLAPRLGLAEPGVLRKAEEYLRLSQVKCIGLSAHTTETSSAVMCLDLAASCMKCPLDRAYLIKLSGLNKKTYQSCLKSLECLLGLDSNIGIRDLAVQFSCTEAVNMASELLQSYESSLPQTQQVDLDLSRPLFTTAALLSACKRTWQFSYSTTEEKEDSG
;
A
#
# COMPACT_ATOMS: atom_id res chain seq x y z
N MET A 1 6.37 -19.77 29.20
CA MET A 1 6.58 -18.90 28.02
C MET A 1 5.61 -17.76 28.18
N GLU A 2 6.09 -16.54 28.37
CA GLU A 2 5.22 -15.38 28.50
C GLU A 2 4.39 -15.27 27.21
N THR A 3 3.10 -15.53 27.30
CA THR A 3 2.17 -15.37 26.19
C THR A 3 2.08 -13.89 25.90
N GLY A 4 2.80 -13.44 24.88
CA GLY A 4 2.68 -12.07 24.38
C GLY A 4 1.22 -11.75 23.99
N LEU A 5 0.91 -10.47 23.77
CA LEU A 5 -0.43 -10.01 23.38
C LEU A 5 -1.07 -10.84 22.26
N ILE A 6 -0.27 -11.29 21.29
CA ILE A 6 -0.69 -12.14 20.17
C ILE A 6 -1.23 -13.50 20.67
N GLY A 7 -0.54 -14.14 21.61
CA GLY A 7 -0.94 -15.43 22.18
C GLY A 7 -2.24 -15.36 22.98
N HIS A 8 -2.58 -14.20 23.56
CA HIS A 8 -3.85 -14.00 24.27
C HIS A 8 -5.01 -13.64 23.32
N LEU A 9 -4.75 -12.92 22.23
CA LEU A 9 -5.79 -12.44 21.32
C LEU A 9 -6.14 -13.46 20.23
N ALA A 10 -5.16 -14.22 19.75
CA ALA A 10 -5.37 -15.17 18.66
C ALA A 10 -6.41 -16.27 18.96
N PRO A 11 -6.43 -16.91 20.15
CA PRO A 11 -7.47 -17.89 20.47
C PRO A 11 -8.88 -17.30 20.44
N ARG A 12 -9.05 -16.02 20.79
CA ARG A 12 -10.34 -15.31 20.73
C ARG A 12 -10.86 -15.11 19.30
N LEU A 13 -9.96 -15.18 18.32
CA LEU A 13 -10.24 -15.06 16.89
C LEU A 13 -10.35 -16.43 16.20
N GLY A 14 -10.22 -17.54 16.95
CA GLY A 14 -10.18 -18.88 16.37
C GLY A 14 -8.86 -19.20 15.66
N LEU A 15 -7.81 -18.40 15.88
CA LEU A 15 -6.50 -18.61 15.29
C LEU A 15 -5.64 -19.48 16.20
N ALA A 16 -5.39 -20.71 15.78
CA ALA A 16 -4.50 -21.66 16.44
C ALA A 16 -3.30 -22.06 15.55
N GLU A 17 -3.30 -21.64 14.29
CA GLU A 17 -2.26 -22.03 13.35
C GLU A 17 -0.92 -21.35 13.71
N PRO A 18 0.15 -22.12 14.00
CA PRO A 18 1.41 -21.56 14.46
C PRO A 18 2.09 -20.67 13.40
N GLY A 19 1.81 -20.91 12.11
CA GLY A 19 2.28 -20.06 11.01
C GLY A 19 1.74 -18.63 11.11
N VAL A 20 0.43 -18.50 11.36
CA VAL A 20 -0.24 -17.20 11.50
C VAL A 20 0.24 -16.47 12.75
N LEU A 21 0.38 -17.18 13.88
CA LEU A 21 0.86 -16.60 15.14
C LEU A 21 2.26 -16.02 14.99
N ARG A 22 3.19 -16.81 14.44
CA ARG A 22 4.58 -16.38 14.23
C ARG A 22 4.64 -15.18 13.28
N LYS A 23 3.80 -15.15 12.24
CA LYS A 23 3.76 -14.03 11.29
C LYS A 23 3.17 -12.77 11.92
N ALA A 24 2.16 -12.91 12.77
CA ALA A 24 1.58 -11.79 13.50
C ALA A 24 2.57 -11.18 14.52
N GLU A 25 3.35 -12.02 15.20
CA GLU A 25 4.42 -11.57 16.11
C GLU A 25 5.52 -10.82 15.36
N GLU A 26 5.91 -11.30 14.17
CA GLU A 26 6.85 -10.62 13.28
C GLU A 26 6.35 -9.22 12.92
N TYR A 27 5.09 -9.11 12.49
CA TYR A 27 4.47 -7.81 12.15
C TYR A 27 4.37 -6.88 13.34
N LEU A 28 4.03 -7.39 14.52
CA LEU A 28 3.96 -6.58 15.75
C LEU A 28 5.34 -6.03 16.15
N ARG A 29 6.39 -6.85 16.03
CA ARG A 29 7.77 -6.40 16.28
C ARG A 29 8.22 -5.37 15.24
N LEU A 30 7.88 -5.57 13.97
CA LEU A 30 8.19 -4.61 12.90
C LEU A 30 7.43 -3.29 13.07
N SER A 31 6.16 -3.34 13.51
CA SER A 31 5.34 -2.13 13.68
C SER A 31 5.89 -1.23 14.79
N GLN A 32 6.45 -1.80 15.85
CA GLN A 32 7.08 -1.02 16.93
C GLN A 32 8.26 -0.17 16.44
N VAL A 33 8.96 -0.61 15.40
CA VAL A 33 10.13 0.10 14.85
C VAL A 33 9.74 0.99 13.68
N LYS A 34 8.89 0.51 12.77
CA LYS A 34 8.54 1.21 11.53
C LYS A 34 7.34 2.15 11.64
N CYS A 35 6.45 1.93 12.61
CA CYS A 35 5.15 2.60 12.69
C CYS A 35 5.02 3.54 13.90
N ILE A 36 6.10 4.18 14.32
CA ILE A 36 6.12 5.09 15.49
C ILE A 36 5.11 6.23 15.35
N GLY A 37 4.87 6.74 14.13
CA GLY A 37 3.86 7.78 13.91
C GLY A 37 2.41 7.28 14.04
N LEU A 38 2.16 5.98 13.87
CA LEU A 38 0.82 5.38 13.95
C LEU A 38 0.42 5.07 15.41
N SER A 39 1.39 4.93 16.32
CA SER A 39 1.14 4.60 17.73
C SER A 39 0.38 5.70 18.48
N ALA A 40 0.42 6.95 18.01
CA ALA A 40 -0.38 8.03 18.59
C ALA A 40 -1.90 7.83 18.41
N HIS A 41 -2.30 7.05 17.41
CA HIS A 41 -3.70 6.81 17.04
C HIS A 41 -4.17 5.39 17.34
N THR A 42 -3.29 4.52 17.83
CA THR A 42 -3.55 3.10 18.03
C THR A 42 -3.06 2.62 19.39
N THR A 43 -3.80 1.71 20.02
CA THR A 43 -3.37 1.03 21.25
C THR A 43 -2.52 -0.19 20.91
N GLU A 44 -1.77 -0.70 21.89
CA GLU A 44 -1.02 -1.96 21.75
C GLU A 44 -1.96 -3.12 21.36
N THR A 45 -3.14 -3.19 21.99
CA THR A 45 -4.18 -4.17 21.66
C THR A 45 -4.66 -4.02 20.22
N SER A 46 -4.97 -2.79 19.77
CA SER A 46 -5.42 -2.58 18.38
C SER A 46 -4.34 -2.92 17.36
N SER A 47 -3.08 -2.63 17.68
CA SER A 47 -1.94 -2.95 16.83
C SER A 47 -1.76 -4.47 16.72
N ALA A 48 -1.86 -5.20 17.84
CA ALA A 48 -1.81 -6.66 17.86
C ALA A 48 -2.96 -7.30 17.05
N VAL A 49 -4.19 -6.77 17.19
CA VAL A 49 -5.35 -7.23 16.39
C VAL A 49 -5.15 -6.96 14.89
N MET A 50 -4.62 -5.80 14.51
CA MET A 50 -4.31 -5.49 13.10
C MET A 50 -3.20 -6.39 12.55
N CYS A 51 -2.16 -6.68 13.33
CA CYS A 51 -1.10 -7.60 12.93
C CYS A 51 -1.64 -9.03 12.72
N LEU A 52 -2.60 -9.46 13.53
CA LEU A 52 -3.31 -10.73 13.35
C LEU A 52 -4.17 -10.73 12.08
N ASP A 53 -4.87 -9.64 11.77
CA ASP A 53 -5.65 -9.50 10.53
C ASP A 53 -4.74 -9.57 9.28
N LEU A 54 -3.62 -8.85 9.30
CA LEU A 54 -2.63 -8.87 8.21
C LEU A 54 -1.98 -10.26 8.05
N ALA A 55 -1.66 -10.95 9.15
CA ALA A 55 -1.08 -12.29 9.12
C ALA A 55 -2.07 -13.32 8.57
N ALA A 56 -3.33 -13.27 9.03
CA ALA A 56 -4.39 -14.13 8.53
C ALA A 56 -4.67 -13.88 7.04
N SER A 57 -4.71 -12.61 6.62
CA SER A 57 -4.86 -12.22 5.22
C SER A 57 -3.72 -12.77 4.35
N CYS A 58 -2.47 -12.68 4.84
CA CYS A 58 -1.30 -13.23 4.16
C CYS A 58 -1.37 -14.76 3.99
N MET A 59 -1.89 -15.46 5.00
CA MET A 59 -2.08 -16.92 4.97
C MET A 59 -3.43 -17.36 4.40
N LYS A 60 -4.23 -16.44 3.84
CA LYS A 60 -5.56 -16.71 3.28
C LYS A 60 -6.53 -17.36 4.29
N CYS A 61 -6.36 -17.04 5.57
CA CYS A 61 -7.24 -17.49 6.64
C CYS A 61 -8.42 -16.49 6.78
N PRO A 62 -9.68 -16.94 6.64
CA PRO A 62 -10.83 -16.05 6.75
C PRO A 62 -11.07 -15.65 8.21
N LEU A 63 -11.25 -14.35 8.45
CA LEU A 63 -11.60 -13.79 9.75
C LEU A 63 -12.82 -12.87 9.65
N ASP A 64 -13.61 -12.81 10.73
CA ASP A 64 -14.68 -11.83 10.84
C ASP A 64 -14.11 -10.44 11.16
N ARG A 65 -14.07 -9.59 10.13
CA ARG A 65 -13.65 -8.19 10.24
C ARG A 65 -14.51 -7.38 11.20
N ALA A 66 -15.80 -7.67 11.33
CA ALA A 66 -16.66 -6.94 12.26
C ALA A 66 -16.26 -7.23 13.72
N TYR A 67 -15.90 -8.47 14.01
CA TYR A 67 -15.40 -8.87 15.31
C TYR A 67 -13.99 -8.31 15.59
N LEU A 68 -13.09 -8.29 14.61
CA LEU A 68 -11.77 -7.65 14.72
C LEU A 68 -11.87 -6.17 15.09
N ILE A 69 -12.74 -5.40 14.41
CA ILE A 69 -12.97 -3.98 14.69
C ILE A 69 -13.48 -3.77 16.13
N LYS A 70 -14.38 -4.64 16.59
CA LYS A 70 -14.88 -4.60 17.98
C LYS A 70 -13.76 -4.92 18.98
N LEU A 71 -12.95 -5.93 18.70
CA LEU A 71 -11.86 -6.36 19.57
C LEU A 71 -10.74 -5.31 19.67
N SER A 72 -10.47 -4.58 18.58
CA SER A 72 -9.49 -3.49 18.57
C SER A 72 -9.98 -2.24 19.30
N GLY A 73 -11.29 -2.12 19.59
CA GLY A 73 -11.88 -0.94 20.22
C GLY A 73 -11.90 0.30 19.31
N LEU A 74 -11.81 0.12 17.99
CA LEU A 74 -11.76 1.23 17.03
C LEU A 74 -13.08 1.32 16.27
N ASN A 75 -13.39 2.52 15.77
CA ASN A 75 -14.47 2.65 14.79
C ASN A 75 -14.03 2.07 13.43
N LYS A 76 -14.99 1.69 12.59
CA LYS A 76 -14.72 1.05 11.29
C LYS A 76 -13.79 1.88 10.38
N LYS A 77 -13.98 3.20 10.32
CA LYS A 77 -13.20 4.10 9.44
C LYS A 77 -11.75 4.20 9.91
N THR A 78 -11.53 4.43 11.20
CA THR A 78 -10.21 4.49 11.83
C THR A 78 -9.51 3.15 11.74
N TYR A 79 -10.22 2.04 11.99
CA TYR A 79 -9.65 0.70 11.84
C TYR A 79 -9.12 0.48 10.41
N GLN A 80 -9.95 0.74 9.39
CA GLN A 80 -9.54 0.59 7.99
C GLN A 80 -8.37 1.49 7.61
N SER A 81 -8.39 2.76 8.05
CA SER A 81 -7.31 3.71 7.78
C SER A 81 -5.99 3.31 8.46
N CYS A 82 -6.05 2.90 9.73
CA CYS A 82 -4.88 2.45 10.49
C CYS A 82 -4.35 1.12 9.96
N LEU A 83 -5.21 0.17 9.64
CA LEU A 83 -4.83 -1.11 9.04
C LEU A 83 -4.13 -0.88 7.70
N LYS A 84 -4.66 0.01 6.86
CA LYS A 84 -4.03 0.36 5.58
C LYS A 84 -2.69 1.04 5.77
N SER A 85 -2.60 2.01 6.68
CA SER A 85 -1.33 2.66 7.03
C SER A 85 -0.29 1.65 7.52
N LEU A 86 -0.71 0.69 8.35
CA LEU A 86 0.15 -0.38 8.87
C LEU A 86 0.63 -1.29 7.73
N GLU A 87 -0.25 -1.69 6.82
CA GLU A 87 0.08 -2.45 5.61
C GLU A 87 1.14 -1.72 4.76
N CYS A 88 0.93 -0.41 4.49
CA CYS A 88 1.86 0.43 3.75
C CYS A 88 3.24 0.49 4.42
N LEU A 89 3.28 0.82 5.72
CA LEU A 89 4.52 1.04 6.47
C LEU A 89 5.33 -0.25 6.67
N LEU A 90 4.64 -1.39 6.80
CA LEU A 90 5.27 -2.70 6.85
C LEU A 90 5.76 -3.17 5.47
N GLY A 91 5.32 -2.52 4.39
CA GLY A 91 5.65 -2.91 3.02
C GLY A 91 4.92 -4.18 2.58
N LEU A 92 3.72 -4.40 3.12
CA LEU A 92 2.86 -5.55 2.79
C LEU A 92 1.94 -5.24 1.60
N ASP A 93 1.84 -3.97 1.22
CA ASP A 93 1.08 -3.55 0.06
C ASP A 93 1.64 -4.19 -1.22
N SER A 94 0.75 -4.87 -1.94
CA SER A 94 0.97 -5.19 -3.34
C SER A 94 1.25 -3.90 -4.10
N ASN A 95 2.42 -3.81 -4.73
CA ASN A 95 2.82 -2.69 -5.56
C ASN A 95 1.67 -2.23 -6.44
N ILE A 96 1.19 -1.00 -6.21
CA ILE A 96 0.10 -0.43 -7.00
C ILE A 96 0.67 -0.14 -8.39
N GLY A 97 0.18 -0.88 -9.38
CA GLY A 97 0.65 -0.74 -10.76
C GLY A 97 0.22 0.60 -11.35
N ILE A 98 0.91 1.02 -12.42
CA ILE A 98 0.56 2.23 -13.20
C ILE A 98 -0.92 2.19 -13.60
N ARG A 99 -1.44 1.02 -13.97
CA ARG A 99 -2.85 0.83 -14.36
C ARG A 99 -3.81 1.03 -13.20
N ASP A 100 -3.50 0.49 -12.03
CA ASP A 100 -4.36 0.64 -10.84
C ASP A 100 -4.46 2.11 -10.42
N LEU A 101 -3.34 2.82 -10.45
CA LEU A 101 -3.31 4.27 -10.24
C LEU A 101 -4.14 5.00 -11.30
N ALA A 102 -3.96 4.65 -12.57
CA ALA A 102 -4.66 5.33 -13.66
C ALA A 102 -6.18 5.14 -13.60
N VAL A 103 -6.67 3.99 -13.14
CA VAL A 103 -8.09 3.76 -12.88
C VAL A 103 -8.57 4.64 -11.72
N GLN A 104 -7.83 4.69 -10.61
CA GLN A 104 -8.19 5.51 -9.44
C GLN A 104 -8.28 7.01 -9.77
N PHE A 105 -7.37 7.51 -10.61
CA PHE A 105 -7.33 8.93 -11.01
C PHE A 105 -8.02 9.21 -12.36
N SER A 106 -8.70 8.22 -12.94
CA SER A 106 -9.40 8.35 -14.23
C SER A 106 -8.50 8.85 -15.39
N CYS A 107 -7.23 8.45 -15.41
CA CYS A 107 -6.24 8.86 -16.41
C CYS A 107 -5.68 7.66 -17.21
N THR A 108 -6.55 6.71 -17.57
CA THR A 108 -6.17 5.47 -18.28
C THR A 108 -5.49 5.71 -19.63
N GLU A 109 -5.76 6.84 -20.28
CA GLU A 109 -5.12 7.28 -21.53
C GLU A 109 -3.62 7.51 -21.39
N ALA A 110 -3.15 7.90 -20.19
CA ALA A 110 -1.75 8.19 -19.92
C ALA A 110 -0.90 6.94 -19.58
N VAL A 111 -1.50 5.75 -19.48
CA VAL A 111 -0.83 4.53 -19.01
C VAL A 111 0.33 4.10 -19.93
N ASN A 112 0.13 4.18 -21.26
CA ASN A 112 1.16 3.78 -22.22
C ASN A 112 2.37 4.71 -22.14
N MET A 113 2.13 6.02 -22.17
CA MET A 113 3.19 7.03 -22.04
C MET A 113 3.89 6.94 -20.69
N ALA A 114 3.18 6.67 -19.60
CA ALA A 114 3.76 6.46 -18.28
C ALA A 114 4.70 5.24 -18.26
N SER A 115 4.32 4.14 -18.93
CA SER A 115 5.13 2.93 -19.02
C SER A 115 6.40 3.16 -19.85
N GLU A 116 6.29 3.86 -20.98
CA GLU A 116 7.43 4.25 -21.83
C GLU A 116 8.40 5.18 -21.10
N LEU A 117 7.88 6.14 -20.32
CA LEU A 117 8.68 7.03 -19.49
C LEU A 117 9.50 6.27 -18.45
N LEU A 118 8.87 5.28 -17.80
CA LEU A 118 9.51 4.48 -16.76
C LEU A 118 10.60 3.58 -17.34
N GLN A 119 10.34 2.95 -18.50
CA GLN A 119 11.32 2.16 -19.23
C GLN A 119 12.49 3.02 -19.76
N SER A 120 12.18 4.21 -20.28
CA SER A 120 13.21 5.15 -20.74
C SER A 120 14.09 5.60 -19.57
N TYR A 121 13.49 5.88 -18.41
CA TYR A 121 14.22 6.20 -17.20
C TYR A 121 15.16 5.06 -16.80
N GLU A 122 14.68 3.82 -16.75
CA GLU A 122 15.50 2.64 -16.44
C GLU A 122 16.72 2.51 -17.38
N SER A 123 16.49 2.65 -18.69
CA SER A 123 17.54 2.54 -19.70
C SER A 123 18.59 3.66 -19.63
N SER A 124 18.23 4.82 -19.07
CA SER A 124 19.13 5.97 -18.92
C SER A 124 20.01 5.90 -17.67
N LEU A 125 19.73 4.98 -16.75
CA LEU A 125 20.48 4.86 -15.50
C LEU A 125 21.79 4.09 -15.70
N PRO A 126 22.89 4.48 -15.01
CA PRO A 126 24.10 3.68 -14.94
C PRO A 126 23.83 2.29 -14.35
N GLN A 127 24.56 1.25 -14.82
CA GLN A 127 24.40 -0.15 -14.38
C GLN A 127 24.48 -0.31 -12.85
N THR A 128 25.29 0.49 -12.17
CA THR A 128 25.40 0.48 -10.69
C THR A 128 24.11 0.89 -9.98
N GLN A 129 23.28 1.73 -10.60
CA GLN A 129 22.02 2.20 -10.03
C GLN A 129 20.83 1.30 -10.42
N GLN A 130 20.90 0.60 -11.55
CA GLN A 130 19.83 -0.30 -12.01
C GLN A 130 19.59 -1.49 -11.07
N VAL A 131 20.63 -2.00 -10.40
CA VAL A 131 20.54 -3.21 -9.55
C VAL A 131 19.84 -2.94 -8.20
N ASP A 132 19.91 -1.70 -7.70
CA ASP A 132 19.36 -1.33 -6.39
C ASP A 132 17.98 -0.63 -6.50
N LEU A 133 17.55 -0.30 -7.72
CA LEU A 133 16.32 0.44 -7.96
C LEU A 133 15.13 -0.49 -8.20
N ASP A 134 14.22 -0.54 -7.23
CA ASP A 134 12.92 -1.18 -7.43
C ASP A 134 11.92 -0.19 -8.04
N LEU A 135 11.76 -0.26 -9.36
CA LEU A 135 10.82 0.55 -10.15
C LEU A 135 9.35 0.20 -9.91
N SER A 136 9.06 -0.93 -9.26
CA SER A 136 7.69 -1.30 -8.89
C SER A 136 7.17 -0.52 -7.68
N ARG A 137 8.06 0.21 -6.98
CA ARG A 137 7.67 1.04 -5.85
C ARG A 137 6.72 2.16 -6.31
N PRO A 138 5.66 2.46 -5.52
CA PRO A 138 4.69 3.51 -5.84
C PRO A 138 5.31 4.87 -6.17
N LEU A 139 6.50 5.18 -5.65
CA LEU A 139 7.23 6.41 -5.95
C LEU A 139 7.47 6.61 -7.46
N PHE A 140 7.94 5.57 -8.15
CA PHE A 140 8.28 5.68 -9.58
C PHE A 140 7.03 5.61 -10.45
N THR A 141 6.11 4.70 -10.14
CA THR A 141 4.86 4.54 -10.91
C THR A 141 3.98 5.79 -10.84
N THR A 142 3.88 6.44 -9.66
CA THR A 142 3.13 7.70 -9.51
C THR A 142 3.80 8.86 -10.24
N ALA A 143 5.14 9.01 -10.15
CA ALA A 143 5.88 10.07 -10.82
C ALA A 143 5.79 9.96 -12.35
N ALA A 144 5.89 8.73 -12.88
CA ALA A 144 5.74 8.47 -14.31
C ALA A 144 4.32 8.81 -14.80
N LEU A 145 3.29 8.38 -14.07
CA LEU A 145 1.89 8.66 -14.42
C LEU A 145 1.57 10.16 -14.36
N LEU A 146 2.01 10.86 -13.32
CA LEU A 146 1.86 12.31 -13.21
C LEU A 146 2.53 13.04 -14.38
N SER A 147 3.74 12.62 -14.75
CA SER A 147 4.49 13.23 -15.86
C SER A 147 3.82 12.97 -17.21
N ALA A 148 3.31 11.76 -17.42
CA ALA A 148 2.54 11.42 -18.61
C ALA A 148 1.26 12.25 -18.72
N CYS A 149 0.49 12.36 -17.64
CA CYS A 149 -0.70 13.21 -17.59
C CYS A 149 -0.36 14.67 -17.92
N LYS A 150 0.70 15.24 -17.34
CA LYS A 150 1.07 16.62 -17.67
C LYS A 150 1.35 16.83 -19.16
N ARG A 151 1.99 15.85 -19.83
CA ARG A 151 2.31 15.93 -21.26
C ARG A 151 1.08 15.74 -22.15
N THR A 152 0.18 14.81 -21.84
CA THR A 152 -1.04 14.58 -22.63
C THR A 152 -1.99 15.78 -22.57
N TRP A 153 -2.10 16.41 -21.40
CA TRP A 153 -2.95 17.58 -21.22
C TRP A 153 -2.34 18.85 -21.83
N GLN A 154 -1.01 19.00 -21.81
CA GLN A 154 -0.33 20.08 -22.55
C GLN A 154 -0.55 19.96 -24.06
N PHE A 155 -0.48 18.75 -24.60
CA PHE A 155 -0.71 18.53 -26.04
C PHE A 155 -2.16 18.83 -26.45
N SER A 156 -3.14 18.49 -25.60
CA SER A 156 -4.55 18.82 -25.87
C SER A 156 -4.82 20.31 -25.97
N TYR A 157 -4.19 21.13 -25.11
CA TYR A 157 -4.33 22.59 -25.15
C TYR A 157 -3.64 23.23 -26.37
N SER A 158 -2.48 22.72 -26.79
CA SER A 158 -1.81 23.23 -28.00
C SER A 158 -2.55 22.88 -29.29
N THR A 159 -3.27 21.75 -29.33
CA THR A 159 -4.11 21.39 -30.49
C THR A 159 -5.42 22.16 -30.58
N THR A 160 -5.85 22.86 -29.52
CA THR A 160 -7.03 23.72 -29.56
C THR A 160 -6.76 25.12 -30.09
N GLU A 161 -5.53 25.64 -29.97
CA GLU A 161 -5.17 26.98 -30.50
C GLU A 161 -4.95 27.00 -32.02
N GLU A 162 -4.61 25.88 -32.67
CA GLU A 162 -4.43 25.84 -34.13
C GLU A 162 -5.75 25.72 -34.95
N LYS A 163 -6.92 25.63 -34.30
CA LYS A 163 -8.22 25.53 -34.99
C LYS A 163 -9.06 26.80 -34.98
N GLU A 164 -8.63 27.87 -34.33
CA GLU A 164 -9.40 29.13 -34.24
C GLU A 164 -8.94 30.23 -35.20
N ASP A 165 -7.88 30.03 -35.98
CA ASP A 165 -7.32 31.05 -36.90
C ASP A 165 -7.60 30.75 -38.39
N SER A 166 -8.73 30.09 -38.69
CA SER A 166 -9.17 29.77 -40.06
C SER A 166 -10.68 29.92 -40.24
N GLY A 167 -11.23 31.05 -39.79
CA GLY A 167 -12.62 31.46 -40.00
C GLY A 167 -12.72 32.92 -40.43
#